data_AF-A0A0P9LBW1-F1
#
_entry.id   AF-A0A0P9LBW1-F1
#
_cell.length_a   1.000
_cell.length_b   1.000
_cell.length_c   1.000
_cell.angle_alpha   90.00
_cell.angle_beta   90.00
_cell.angle_gamma   90.00
#
_symmetry.space_group_name_H-M   'P 1'
#
loop_
_entity.id
_entity.type
_entity.pdbx_description
1 polymer ?
#
loop_
_entity_poly.entity_id
_entity_poly.type
_entity_poly.pdbx_seq_one_letter_code
_entity_poly.pdbx_strand_id
1 'polypeptide(L)'
;MKNWRVLMHNSSVYQSLITSIERLDVEVYSPESITYRKRPDRPSSTEKVVRLFPGYLLLRFDPQVTHTTTITALNGAHGFVQFGGQTCVMQDSTVEELKAVAMVRSNRPLDCIEFRNVPTELEKTLRLIIDMKSEASRKAAFFALLAQDAALERLVRRSGTLCYSRVRAA
;
A
#
# COMPACT_ATOMS: atom_id res chain seq x y z
N MET A 1 -7.36 -9.30 -17.66
CA MET A 1 -6.90 -7.93 -17.33
C MET A 1 -6.10 -7.99 -16.03
N LYS A 2 -4.93 -7.35 -15.98
CA LYS A 2 -4.13 -7.29 -14.74
C LYS A 2 -4.76 -6.28 -13.78
N ASN A 3 -4.88 -6.65 -12.50
CA ASN A 3 -5.40 -5.78 -11.45
C ASN A 3 -4.49 -5.83 -10.21
N TRP A 4 -4.45 -4.76 -9.42
CA TRP A 4 -3.74 -4.77 -8.14
C TRP A 4 -4.55 -5.49 -7.06
N ARG A 5 -3.88 -6.33 -6.29
CA ARG A 5 -4.43 -7.09 -5.18
C ARG A 5 -3.49 -7.03 -3.99
N VAL A 6 -4.05 -7.08 -2.79
CA VAL A 6 -3.28 -7.01 -1.55
C VAL A 6 -3.09 -8.41 -0.97
N LEU A 7 -1.84 -8.86 -0.87
CA LEU A 7 -1.44 -10.12 -0.24
C LEU A 7 -0.99 -9.86 1.20
N MET A 8 -1.54 -10.61 2.16
CA MET A 8 -1.01 -10.71 3.51
C MET A 8 0.13 -11.73 3.53
N HIS A 9 1.26 -11.36 4.14
CA HIS A 9 2.42 -12.23 4.21
C HIS A 9 3.10 -12.18 5.58
N ASN A 10 3.89 -13.22 5.86
CA ASN A 10 4.77 -13.26 7.01
C ASN A 10 6.02 -12.41 6.72
N SER A 11 6.27 -11.41 7.58
CA SER A 11 7.43 -10.51 7.46
C SER A 11 8.78 -11.25 7.53
N SER A 12 8.84 -12.40 8.21
CA SER A 12 10.09 -13.15 8.44
C SER A 12 10.68 -13.78 7.18
N VAL A 13 9.85 -14.10 6.18
CA VAL A 13 10.25 -14.76 4.93
C VAL A 13 10.06 -13.87 3.70
N TYR A 14 9.96 -12.56 3.93
CA TYR A 14 9.69 -11.55 2.89
C TYR A 14 10.58 -11.68 1.66
N GLN A 15 11.89 -11.80 1.85
CA GLN A 15 12.83 -11.83 0.72
C GLN A 15 12.61 -13.06 -0.17
N SER A 16 12.51 -14.23 0.45
CA SER A 16 12.24 -15.49 -0.26
C SER A 16 10.88 -15.47 -0.97
N LEU A 17 9.87 -14.86 -0.34
CA LEU A 17 8.54 -14.73 -0.92
C LEU A 17 8.58 -13.82 -2.16
N ILE A 18 9.20 -12.65 -2.08
CA ILE A 18 9.32 -11.72 -3.23
C ILE A 18 10.03 -12.41 -4.39
N THR A 19 11.18 -13.04 -4.16
CA THR A 19 11.91 -13.75 -5.21
C THR A 19 11.08 -14.86 -5.85
N SER A 20 10.21 -15.52 -5.07
CA SER A 20 9.29 -16.54 -5.60
C SER A 20 8.17 -15.93 -6.44
N ILE A 21 7.65 -14.77 -6.04
CA ILE A 21 6.59 -14.05 -6.77
C ILE A 21 7.12 -13.44 -8.07
N GLU A 22 8.33 -12.87 -8.05
CA GLU A 22 8.98 -12.30 -9.25
C GLU A 22 9.16 -13.34 -10.36
N ARG A 23 9.36 -14.62 -10.00
CA ARG A 23 9.44 -15.74 -10.97
C ARG A 23 8.10 -16.06 -11.65
N LEU A 24 6.98 -15.57 -11.13
CA LEU A 24 5.63 -15.83 -11.63
C LEU A 24 5.12 -14.73 -12.58
N ASP A 25 6.00 -13.83 -13.07
CA ASP A 25 5.66 -12.65 -13.88
C ASP A 25 4.60 -11.74 -13.20
N VAL A 26 4.68 -11.65 -11.87
CA VAL A 26 3.80 -10.81 -11.05
C VAL A 26 4.56 -9.54 -10.66
N GLU A 27 3.96 -8.38 -10.92
CA GLU A 27 4.52 -7.10 -10.48
C GLU A 27 4.30 -6.96 -8.97
N VAL A 28 5.38 -6.77 -8.22
CA VAL A 28 5.36 -6.60 -6.77
C VAL A 28 5.66 -5.15 -6.43
N TYR A 29 4.83 -4.58 -5.57
CA TYR A 29 5.06 -3.27 -5.01
C TYR A 29 4.92 -3.31 -3.48
N SER A 30 5.95 -2.85 -2.79
CA SER A 30 5.93 -2.64 -1.34
C SER A 30 6.34 -1.20 -1.06
N PRO A 31 5.41 -0.34 -0.62
CA PRO A 31 5.74 1.04 -0.31
C PRO A 31 6.67 1.11 0.90
N GLU A 32 7.80 1.80 0.74
CA GLU A 32 8.83 1.93 1.77
C GLU A 32 9.02 3.39 2.22
N SER A 33 9.49 3.52 3.45
CA SER A 33 9.79 4.75 4.15
C SER A 33 11.25 4.81 4.49
N ILE A 34 11.95 5.70 3.81
CA ILE A 34 13.36 5.92 4.05
C ILE A 34 13.52 7.14 4.95
N THR A 35 14.20 6.97 6.07
CA THR A 35 14.54 8.06 6.99
C THR A 35 16.05 8.18 7.08
N TYR A 36 16.58 9.37 6.79
CA TYR A 36 17.99 9.67 6.96
C TYR A 36 18.21 10.34 8.31
N ARG A 37 19.07 9.76 9.14
CA ARG A 37 19.60 10.42 10.33
C ARG A 37 21.05 10.76 10.11
N LYS A 38 21.39 12.05 10.16
CA LYS A 38 22.79 12.47 10.26
C LYS A 38 23.38 11.91 11.54
N ARG A 39 24.53 11.27 11.44
CA ARG A 39 25.26 10.82 12.61
C ARG A 39 25.89 12.04 13.29
N PRO A 40 25.81 12.15 14.62
CA PRO A 40 26.50 13.23 15.35
C PRO A 40 28.02 13.11 15.25
N ASP A 41 28.55 11.89 15.13
CA ASP A 41 29.97 11.58 15.24
C ASP A 41 30.73 11.62 13.90
N ARG A 42 30.05 11.66 12.73
CA ARG A 42 30.67 11.53 11.40
C ARG A 42 29.85 12.24 10.32
N PRO A 43 30.46 12.68 9.19
CA PRO A 43 29.74 13.29 8.07
C PRO A 43 28.82 12.33 7.29
N SER A 44 28.60 11.10 7.78
CA SER A 44 27.74 10.11 7.16
C SER A 44 26.32 10.14 7.75
N SER A 45 25.33 9.79 6.91
CA SER A 45 23.95 9.57 7.33
C SER A 45 23.66 8.09 7.49
N THR A 46 22.97 7.71 8.56
CA THR A 46 22.32 6.39 8.67
C THR A 46 20.99 6.43 7.94
N GLU A 47 20.84 5.55 6.96
CA GLU A 47 19.57 5.29 6.29
C GLU A 47 18.78 4.23 7.07
N LYS A 48 17.52 4.53 7.39
CA LYS A 48 16.59 3.57 7.98
C LYS A 48 15.42 3.39 7.02
N VAL A 49 15.37 2.25 6.37
CA VAL A 49 14.25 1.84 5.51
C VAL A 49 13.23 1.09 6.38
N VAL A 50 11.98 1.54 6.35
CA VAL A 50 10.85 0.95 7.07
C VAL A 50 9.71 0.73 6.09
N ARG A 51 9.09 -0.45 6.07
CA ARG A 51 7.93 -0.68 5.21
C ARG A 51 6.73 0.10 5.73
N LEU A 52 6.02 0.76 4.82
CA LEU A 52 4.81 1.52 5.13
C LEU A 52 3.69 0.59 5.61
N PHE A 53 3.53 -0.53 4.93
CA PHE A 53 2.51 -1.54 5.21
C PHE A 53 3.17 -2.88 5.52
N PRO A 54 3.75 -3.04 6.72
CA PRO A 54 4.39 -4.29 7.09
C PRO A 54 3.39 -5.43 7.07
N GLY A 55 3.78 -6.59 6.53
CA GLY A 55 2.91 -7.76 6.39
C GLY A 55 1.91 -7.69 5.23
N TYR A 56 1.95 -6.62 4.42
CA TYR A 56 1.14 -6.49 3.21
C TYR A 56 2.02 -6.25 1.97
N LEU A 57 1.63 -6.88 0.86
CA LEU A 57 2.27 -6.73 -0.44
C LEU A 57 1.21 -6.38 -1.49
N LEU A 58 1.51 -5.41 -2.35
CA LEU A 58 0.67 -5.07 -3.49
C LEU A 58 1.17 -5.87 -4.69
N LEU A 59 0.29 -6.66 -5.29
CA LEU A 59 0.60 -7.53 -6.41
C LEU A 59 -0.27 -7.17 -7.61
N ARG A 60 0.33 -6.90 -8.77
CA ARG A 60 -0.40 -6.72 -10.03
C ARG A 60 -0.25 -7.94 -10.92
N PHE A 61 -1.36 -8.64 -11.14
CA PHE A 61 -1.40 -9.80 -12.02
C PHE A 61 -2.80 -10.06 -12.55
N ASP A 62 -2.89 -10.93 -13.56
CA ASP A 62 -4.16 -11.43 -14.07
C ASP A 62 -4.50 -12.75 -13.37
N PRO A 63 -5.60 -12.83 -12.58
CA PRO A 63 -5.99 -14.05 -11.89
C PRO A 63 -6.37 -15.22 -12.84
N GLN A 64 -6.60 -14.94 -14.13
CA GLN A 64 -6.85 -15.96 -15.15
C GLN A 64 -5.56 -16.63 -15.65
N VAL A 65 -4.43 -15.93 -15.56
CA VAL A 65 -3.12 -16.45 -15.97
C VAL A 65 -2.37 -17.01 -14.76
N THR A 66 -2.26 -16.21 -13.69
CA THR A 66 -1.63 -16.60 -12.44
C THR A 66 -2.71 -16.69 -11.37
N HIS A 67 -3.15 -17.91 -11.06
CA HIS A 67 -4.20 -18.10 -10.06
C HIS A 67 -3.76 -17.61 -8.68
N THR A 68 -4.70 -17.03 -7.93
CA THR A 68 -4.47 -16.60 -6.54
C THR A 68 -4.00 -17.74 -5.66
N THR A 69 -4.47 -18.96 -5.93
CA THR A 69 -4.07 -20.19 -5.22
C THR A 69 -2.58 -20.48 -5.36
N THR A 70 -2.00 -20.27 -6.55
CA THR A 70 -0.57 -20.45 -6.82
C THR A 70 0.27 -19.51 -5.95
N ILE A 71 -0.17 -18.26 -5.77
CA ILE A 71 0.53 -17.27 -4.94
C ILE A 71 0.35 -17.60 -3.46
N THR A 72 -0.85 -18.00 -3.02
CA THR A 72 -1.09 -18.37 -1.61
C THR A 72 -0.42 -19.69 -1.21
N ALA A 73 -0.06 -20.55 -2.16
CA ALA A 73 0.71 -21.77 -1.90
C ALA A 73 2.19 -21.49 -1.62
N LEU A 74 2.68 -20.27 -1.87
CA LEU A 74 4.06 -19.89 -1.59
C LEU A 74 4.31 -19.80 -0.09
N ASN A 75 5.49 -20.23 0.34
CA ASN A 75 5.89 -20.13 1.74
C ASN A 75 5.92 -18.66 2.19
N GLY A 76 5.15 -18.34 3.23
CA GLY A 76 5.04 -16.99 3.77
C GLY A 76 3.85 -16.20 3.25
N ALA A 77 3.12 -16.68 2.25
CA ALA A 77 1.84 -16.09 1.86
C ALA A 77 0.73 -16.59 2.80
N HIS A 78 0.00 -15.68 3.45
CA HIS A 78 -1.13 -16.04 4.30
C HIS A 78 -2.44 -16.08 3.53
N GLY A 79 -2.64 -15.12 2.63
CA GLY A 79 -3.88 -14.99 1.89
C GLY A 79 -4.10 -13.58 1.36
N PHE A 80 -4.99 -13.45 0.38
CA PHE A 80 -5.38 -12.13 -0.12
C PHE A 80 -6.34 -11.45 0.86
N VAL A 81 -6.24 -10.13 0.97
CA VAL A 81 -7.23 -9.33 1.69
C VAL A 81 -8.57 -9.49 0.98
N GLN A 82 -9.59 -9.88 1.73
CA GLN A 82 -10.94 -10.10 1.23
C GLN A 82 -11.93 -9.27 2.03
N PHE A 83 -12.94 -8.74 1.34
CA PHE A 83 -14.03 -8.02 1.97
C PHE A 83 -15.36 -8.58 1.45
N GLY A 84 -16.15 -9.20 2.33
CA GLY A 84 -17.42 -9.83 1.96
C GLY A 84 -17.25 -11.02 1.01
N GLY A 85 -16.19 -11.81 1.17
CA GLY A 85 -15.89 -12.99 0.33
C GLY A 85 -15.26 -12.66 -1.03
N GLN A 86 -15.13 -11.38 -1.39
CA GLN A 86 -14.45 -10.95 -2.61
C GLN A 86 -13.05 -10.43 -2.29
N THR A 87 -12.08 -10.81 -3.11
CA THR A 87 -10.70 -10.33 -3.01
C THR A 87 -10.64 -8.83 -3.31
N CYS A 88 -9.95 -8.09 -2.43
CA CYS A 88 -9.72 -6.67 -2.59
C CYS A 88 -8.97 -6.41 -3.90
N VAL A 89 -9.54 -5.52 -4.71
CA VAL A 89 -8.94 -5.02 -5.95
C VAL A 89 -8.69 -3.53 -5.74
N MET A 90 -7.45 -3.11 -5.93
CA MET A 90 -7.08 -1.70 -5.91
C MET A 90 -7.05 -1.14 -7.32
N GLN A 91 -7.44 0.13 -7.46
CA GLN A 91 -7.34 0.84 -8.72
C GLN A 91 -5.88 1.21 -9.02
N ASP A 92 -5.51 1.21 -10.29
CA ASP A 92 -4.16 1.60 -10.74
C ASP A 92 -3.82 3.02 -10.29
N SER A 93 -4.80 3.94 -10.31
CA SER A 93 -4.66 5.33 -9.83
C SER A 93 -4.16 5.39 -8.39
N THR A 94 -4.75 4.62 -7.48
CA THR A 94 -4.36 4.59 -6.06
C THR A 94 -2.93 4.08 -5.88
N VAL A 95 -2.50 3.09 -6.66
CA VAL A 95 -1.15 2.54 -6.56
C VAL A 95 -0.12 3.49 -7.17
N GLU A 96 -0.44 4.14 -8.29
CA GLU A 96 0.42 5.17 -8.87
C GLU A 96 0.54 6.41 -7.96
N GLU A 97 -0.54 6.79 -7.28
CA GLU A 97 -0.51 7.81 -6.23
C GLU A 97 0.43 7.40 -5.09
N LEU A 98 0.35 6.15 -4.61
CA LEU A 98 1.27 5.63 -3.58
C LEU A 98 2.73 5.63 -4.06
N LYS A 99 3.00 5.28 -5.32
CA LYS A 99 4.33 5.35 -5.93
C LYS A 99 4.85 6.79 -5.98
N ALA A 100 4.00 7.74 -6.39
CA ALA A 100 4.33 9.16 -6.41
C ALA A 100 4.65 9.69 -5.00
N VAL A 101 3.84 9.33 -4.00
CA VAL A 101 4.08 9.66 -2.57
C VAL A 101 5.44 9.14 -2.11
N ALA A 102 5.80 7.91 -2.49
CA ALA A 102 7.06 7.29 -2.10
C ALA A 102 8.29 7.95 -2.78
N MET A 103 8.18 8.36 -4.05
CA MET A 103 9.28 9.02 -4.79
C MET A 103 9.65 10.41 -4.24
N VAL A 104 8.68 11.15 -3.69
CA VAL A 104 8.92 12.48 -3.09
C VAL A 104 9.86 12.41 -1.87
N ARG A 105 10.03 11.23 -1.27
CA ARG A 105 10.88 10.99 -0.09
C ARG A 105 12.38 11.04 -0.37
N SER A 106 12.79 11.02 -1.63
CA SER A 106 14.21 10.94 -2.02
C SER A 106 14.94 12.29 -2.08
N ASN A 107 14.25 13.43 -1.96
CA ASN A 107 14.87 14.76 -2.03
C ASN A 107 14.87 15.50 -0.67
N ARG A 108 16.08 15.58 -0.10
CA ARG A 108 16.67 16.52 0.90
C ARG A 108 15.92 17.86 1.10
N PRO A 109 16.14 18.68 2.16
CA PRO A 109 16.69 18.52 3.51
C PRO A 109 15.77 19.17 4.59
N LEU A 110 14.46 18.99 4.53
CA LEU A 110 13.50 19.73 5.37
C LEU A 110 12.52 18.79 6.07
N ASP A 111 12.32 19.00 7.36
CA ASP A 111 11.36 18.35 8.25
C ASP A 111 9.89 18.71 7.90
N CYS A 112 9.46 18.51 6.65
CA CYS A 112 8.05 18.65 6.29
C CYS A 112 7.67 17.77 5.10
N ILE A 113 6.53 17.08 5.23
CA ILE A 113 5.96 16.26 4.16
C ILE A 113 5.09 17.18 3.29
N GLU A 114 5.41 17.34 2.00
CA GLU A 114 4.50 17.93 1.00
C GLU A 114 4.01 16.84 0.06
N PHE A 115 2.70 16.63 -0.04
CA PHE A 115 2.14 15.78 -1.08
C PHE A 115 1.57 16.69 -2.14
N ARG A 116 1.97 16.47 -3.38
CA ARG A 116 1.40 17.19 -4.51
C ARG A 116 0.44 16.23 -5.23
N ASN A 117 -0.76 16.72 -5.50
CA ASN A 117 -1.81 16.07 -6.29
C ASN A 117 -2.46 14.82 -5.67
N VAL A 118 -2.46 14.69 -4.34
CA VAL A 118 -3.25 13.66 -3.63
C VAL A 118 -4.53 14.31 -3.10
N PRO A 119 -5.70 13.64 -3.10
CA PRO A 119 -6.85 14.11 -2.33
C PRO A 119 -6.40 14.30 -0.88
N THR A 120 -6.54 15.51 -0.36
CA THR A 120 -5.96 15.93 0.92
C THR A 120 -6.34 15.01 2.10
N GLU A 121 -7.44 14.25 1.98
CA GLU A 121 -7.89 13.28 2.98
C GLU A 121 -7.10 11.95 2.94
N LEU A 122 -6.80 11.40 1.76
CA LEU A 122 -5.96 10.21 1.64
C LEU A 122 -4.54 10.54 2.11
N GLU A 123 -4.06 11.71 1.72
CA GLU A 123 -2.80 12.29 2.17
C GLU A 123 -2.67 12.34 3.70
N LYS A 124 -3.64 12.98 4.37
CA LYS A 124 -3.69 13.07 5.84
C LYS A 124 -3.72 11.69 6.47
N THR A 125 -4.51 10.77 5.92
CA THR A 125 -4.62 9.41 6.45
C THR A 125 -3.32 8.64 6.31
N LEU A 126 -2.64 8.75 5.17
CA LEU A 126 -1.33 8.15 4.95
C LEU A 126 -0.26 8.76 5.86
N ARG A 127 -0.22 10.10 6.04
CA ARG A 127 0.66 10.74 7.04
C ARG A 127 0.44 10.14 8.43
N LEU A 128 -0.82 10.06 8.87
CA LEU A 128 -1.17 9.52 10.17
C LEU A 128 -0.70 8.07 10.33
N ILE A 129 -0.88 7.23 9.31
CA ILE A 129 -0.41 5.84 9.32
C ILE A 129 1.13 5.79 9.38
N ILE A 130 1.83 6.66 8.64
CA ILE A 130 3.29 6.72 8.64
C ILE A 130 3.84 7.10 10.02
N ASP A 131 3.21 8.07 10.68
CA ASP A 131 3.65 8.60 11.98
C ASP A 131 3.36 7.64 13.15
N MET A 132 2.56 6.59 12.93
CA MET A 132 2.31 5.57 13.94
C MET A 132 3.60 4.78 14.27
N LYS A 133 3.97 4.79 15.56
CA LYS A 133 5.15 4.07 16.06
C LYS A 133 4.99 2.55 16.00
N SER A 134 3.80 2.03 16.29
CA SER A 134 3.53 0.60 16.37
C SER A 134 3.19 -0.02 15.01
N GLU A 135 3.83 -1.14 14.68
CA GLU A 135 3.52 -1.93 13.48
C GLU A 135 2.08 -2.45 13.47
N ALA A 136 1.57 -2.91 14.61
CA ALA A 136 0.20 -3.41 14.72
C ALA A 136 -0.82 -2.30 14.40
N SER A 137 -0.55 -1.07 14.88
CA SER A 137 -1.39 0.09 14.60
C SER A 137 -1.36 0.48 13.12
N ARG A 138 -0.19 0.44 12.47
CA ARG A 138 -0.06 0.68 11.02
C ARG A 138 -0.85 -0.33 10.20
N LYS A 139 -0.77 -1.62 10.55
CA LYS A 139 -1.54 -2.70 9.92
C LYS A 139 -3.04 -2.48 10.04
N ALA A 140 -3.52 -2.19 11.25
CA ALA A 140 -4.94 -1.98 11.52
C ALA A 140 -5.49 -0.74 10.78
N ALA A 141 -4.75 0.37 10.80
CA ALA A 141 -5.17 1.61 10.13
C ALA A 141 -5.18 1.46 8.59
N PHE A 142 -4.19 0.76 8.02
CA PHE A 142 -4.19 0.45 6.58
C PHE A 142 -5.34 -0.50 6.20
N PHE A 143 -5.62 -1.52 7.02
CA PHE A 143 -6.77 -2.40 6.78
C PHE A 143 -8.09 -1.62 6.82
N ALA A 144 -8.25 -0.67 7.74
CA ALA A 144 -9.42 0.20 7.81
C ALA A 144 -9.57 1.10 6.57
N LEU A 145 -8.47 1.65 6.05
CA LEU A 145 -8.46 2.41 4.80
C LEU A 145 -8.96 1.56 3.63
N LEU A 146 -8.42 0.34 3.47
CA LEU A 146 -8.86 -0.60 2.44
C LEU A 146 -10.34 -0.98 2.58
N ALA A 147 -10.83 -1.09 3.81
CA ALA A 147 -12.23 -1.41 4.10
C ALA A 147 -13.19 -0.27 3.71
N GLN A 148 -12.78 0.98 3.95
CA GLN A 148 -13.56 2.17 3.56
C GLN A 148 -13.68 2.29 2.04
N ASP A 149 -12.58 2.10 1.32
CA ASP A 149 -12.56 2.13 -0.14
C ASP A 149 -13.45 1.01 -0.74
N ALA A 150 -13.32 -0.20 -0.20
CA ALA A 150 -14.19 -1.32 -0.59
C ALA A 150 -15.67 -1.08 -0.25
N ALA A 151 -15.98 -0.40 0.85
CA ALA A 151 -17.35 -0.04 1.20
C ALA A 151 -17.93 1.00 0.23
N LEU A 152 -17.12 1.98 -0.16
CA LEU A 152 -17.49 3.03 -1.11
C LEU A 152 -17.78 2.45 -2.50
N GLU A 153 -16.90 1.58 -3.00
CA GLU A 153 -17.09 0.83 -4.26
C GLU A 153 -18.39 0.01 -4.25
N ARG A 154 -18.74 -0.64 -3.13
CA ARG A 154 -20.01 -1.41 -3.04
C ARG A 154 -21.24 -0.51 -3.10
N LEU A 155 -21.19 0.67 -2.49
CA LEU A 155 -22.29 1.62 -2.55
C LEU A 155 -22.45 2.14 -3.98
N VAL A 156 -21.36 2.57 -4.62
CA VAL A 156 -21.35 3.04 -6.02
C VAL A 156 -21.79 1.97 -7.01
N ARG A 157 -21.53 0.68 -6.75
CA ARG A 157 -22.03 -0.41 -7.61
C ARG A 157 -23.51 -0.73 -7.41
N ARG A 158 -24.07 -0.48 -6.22
CA ARG A 158 -25.49 -0.74 -5.90
C ARG A 158 -26.42 0.36 -6.39
N SER A 159 -25.99 1.60 -6.29
CA SER A 159 -26.67 2.75 -6.90
C SER A 159 -25.95 3.06 -8.20
N GLY A 160 -26.52 2.77 -9.37
CA GLY A 160 -25.95 3.04 -10.70
C GLY A 160 -25.76 4.53 -11.04
N THR A 161 -25.36 5.33 -10.06
CA THR A 161 -25.19 6.77 -10.11
C THR A 161 -23.76 7.06 -9.70
N LEU A 162 -23.00 7.67 -10.62
CA LEU A 162 -21.68 8.25 -10.36
C LEU A 162 -21.79 9.28 -9.23
N CYS A 163 -21.48 8.86 -8.00
CA CYS A 163 -21.46 9.74 -6.84
C CYS A 163 -20.14 10.52 -6.80
N TYR A 164 -20.08 11.64 -7.54
CA TYR A 164 -19.14 12.71 -7.21
C TYR A 164 -19.74 13.52 -6.04
N SER A 165 -19.10 13.49 -4.88
CA SER A 165 -19.45 14.39 -3.79
C SER A 165 -18.96 15.81 -4.12
N ARG A 166 -19.90 16.66 -4.53
CA ARG A 166 -19.71 18.12 -4.61
C ARG A 166 -19.80 18.68 -3.20
N VAL A 167 -18.67 19.10 -2.63
CA VAL A 167 -18.66 19.89 -1.38
C VAL A 167 -19.07 21.32 -1.72
N ARG A 168 -20.21 21.77 -1.19
CA ARG A 168 -20.60 23.18 -1.16
C ARG A 168 -19.89 23.84 0.04
N ALA A 169 -19.07 24.85 -0.24
CA ALA A 169 -18.61 25.77 0.80
C ALA A 169 -19.80 26.67 1.19
N ALA A 170 -20.04 26.78 2.50
CA ALA A 170 -20.86 27.82 3.11
C ALA A 170 -19.91 28.85 3.74
#